data_AF-A0A0G4KN80-F1
#
_entry.id   AF-A0A0G4KN80-F1
#
_cell.length_a   1.000
_cell.length_b   1.000
_cell.length_c   1.000
_cell.angle_alpha   90.00
_cell.angle_beta   90.00
_cell.angle_gamma   90.00
#
_symmetry.space_group_name_H-M   'P 1'
#
loop_
_entity.id
_entity.type
_entity.pdbx_description
1 polymer ?
#
loop_
_entity_poly.entity_id
_entity_poly.type
_entity_poly.pdbx_seq_one_letter_code
_entity_poly.pdbx_strand_id
1 'polypeptide(L)'
;MNVNTNQVDPAHHPLRATAMAIGSQVTGERRAPRMSHMQSANEGPADIIGKVSGAVPGGKREDDGAYFTNNEGHPLPDPAHSKTVGGIPVASDIHLFQKQQTFNRSKNLERMVHPCGSGAFGFFECTHDVTDLTKADFLSSVGEKTPAFVRFSTVTFGREFPDEGRNPRGFAIKLYTMEGNQDIVGLNFPVFFCRDPIQGPDYPEIQAKYLAQLYNISPDYAQGVFDRLREHTFSMDEVKAKAEDAHTWYREKKFLPSDESKLVGYPVSGYN
;
A
#
# COMPACT_ATOMS: atom_id res chain seq x y z
N MET A 1 11.02 -41.37 -4.75
CA MET A 1 10.91 -39.90 -4.82
C MET A 1 10.71 -39.52 -6.28
N ASN A 2 9.46 -39.34 -6.71
CA ASN A 2 9.18 -38.88 -8.07
C ASN A 2 9.30 -37.35 -8.06
N VAL A 3 10.43 -36.87 -8.59
CA VAL A 3 10.66 -35.45 -8.86
C VAL A 3 9.60 -35.00 -9.87
N ASN A 4 8.89 -33.91 -9.56
CA ASN A 4 7.90 -33.33 -10.45
C ASN A 4 8.59 -32.84 -11.72
N THR A 5 8.48 -33.60 -12.81
CA THR A 5 9.22 -33.40 -14.07
C THR A 5 8.84 -32.11 -14.79
N ASN A 6 7.77 -31.44 -14.38
CA ASN A 6 7.30 -30.19 -15.01
C ASN A 6 8.19 -28.97 -14.74
N GLN A 7 9.09 -29.00 -13.75
CA GLN A 7 10.03 -27.90 -13.49
C GLN A 7 11.41 -28.08 -14.15
N VAL A 8 11.72 -29.30 -14.61
CA VAL A 8 13.03 -29.66 -15.17
C VAL A 8 13.00 -30.04 -16.64
N ASP A 9 11.82 -30.17 -17.26
CA ASP A 9 11.69 -30.38 -18.69
C ASP A 9 11.73 -29.04 -19.47
N PRO A 10 12.83 -28.72 -20.19
CA PRO A 10 12.93 -27.50 -20.99
C PRO A 10 11.93 -27.43 -22.15
N ALA A 11 11.27 -28.53 -22.52
CA ALA A 11 10.23 -28.56 -23.55
C ALA A 11 8.90 -27.92 -23.09
N HIS A 12 8.66 -27.83 -21.77
CA HIS A 12 7.43 -27.27 -21.20
C HIS A 12 7.52 -25.78 -20.84
N HIS A 13 8.69 -25.16 -20.96
CA HIS A 13 8.87 -23.72 -20.77
C HIS A 13 9.16 -23.03 -22.12
N PRO A 14 8.22 -22.25 -22.68
CA PRO A 14 8.26 -21.78 -24.08
C PRO A 14 9.53 -20.97 -24.43
N LEU A 15 10.10 -20.26 -23.45
CA LEU A 15 11.33 -19.49 -23.62
C LEU A 15 12.60 -20.35 -23.64
N ARG A 16 12.61 -21.53 -23.01
CA ARG A 16 13.79 -22.44 -22.98
C ARG A 16 13.87 -23.32 -24.23
N ALA A 17 12.74 -23.81 -24.71
CA ALA A 17 12.66 -24.57 -25.96
C ALA A 17 13.14 -23.73 -27.17
N THR A 18 12.77 -22.46 -27.21
CA THR A 18 13.17 -21.52 -28.27
C THR A 18 14.68 -21.23 -28.23
N ALA A 19 15.27 -21.08 -27.05
CA ALA A 19 16.70 -20.83 -26.89
C ALA A 19 17.57 -22.04 -27.29
N MET A 20 17.14 -23.26 -26.94
CA MET A 20 17.82 -24.48 -27.39
C MET A 20 17.80 -24.65 -28.91
N ALA A 21 16.69 -24.30 -29.57
CA ALA A 21 16.54 -24.42 -31.02
C ALA A 21 17.48 -23.50 -31.83
N ILE A 22 17.93 -22.39 -31.24
CA ILE A 22 18.80 -21.41 -31.91
C ILE A 22 20.25 -21.44 -31.39
N GLY A 23 20.61 -22.44 -30.58
CA GLY A 23 21.96 -22.56 -30.00
C GLY A 23 22.32 -21.43 -29.04
N SER A 24 21.33 -20.75 -28.45
CA SER A 24 21.54 -19.69 -27.46
C SER A 24 21.29 -20.22 -26.04
N GLN A 25 22.02 -19.70 -25.06
CA GLN A 25 21.67 -19.92 -23.66
C GLN A 25 20.73 -18.81 -23.20
N VAL A 26 19.65 -19.20 -22.49
CA VAL A 26 18.88 -18.22 -21.70
C VAL A 26 19.74 -17.82 -20.51
N THR A 27 20.60 -16.84 -20.69
CA THR A 27 21.01 -15.97 -19.58
C THR A 27 19.80 -15.14 -19.23
N GLY A 28 18.93 -15.67 -18.36
CA GLY A 28 18.04 -14.81 -17.58
C GLY A 28 18.91 -13.73 -16.94
N GLU A 29 18.42 -12.49 -16.93
CA GLU A 29 19.14 -11.34 -16.40
C GLU A 29 19.90 -11.72 -15.14
N ARG A 30 21.23 -11.81 -15.24
CA ARG A 30 22.06 -12.03 -14.05
C ARG A 30 21.83 -10.83 -13.13
N ARG A 31 21.26 -11.11 -11.95
CA ARG A 31 21.05 -10.20 -10.81
C ARG A 31 22.14 -9.12 -10.74
N ALA A 32 21.81 -7.89 -11.14
CA ALA A 32 22.49 -6.72 -10.59
C ALA A 32 22.08 -6.57 -9.11
N PRO A 33 22.95 -6.07 -8.22
CA PRO A 33 22.60 -5.83 -6.83
C PRO A 33 21.50 -4.74 -6.75
N ARG A 34 20.25 -5.19 -6.61
CA ARG A 34 19.03 -4.37 -6.56
C ARG A 34 19.01 -3.33 -5.42
N MET A 35 19.95 -3.41 -4.48
CA MET A 35 20.10 -2.44 -3.38
C MET A 35 20.43 -1.02 -3.86
N SER A 36 21.09 -0.85 -5.01
CA SER A 36 21.40 0.49 -5.54
C SER A 36 20.18 1.23 -6.12
N HIS A 37 19.11 0.51 -6.45
CA HIS A 37 17.91 1.08 -7.07
C HIS A 37 16.91 1.69 -6.07
N MET A 38 17.17 1.55 -4.76
CA MET A 38 16.29 2.04 -3.69
C MET A 38 16.88 3.24 -2.93
N GLN A 39 18.02 3.78 -3.35
CA GLN A 39 18.75 4.81 -2.58
C GLN A 39 18.22 6.25 -2.76
N SER A 40 17.30 6.51 -3.69
CA SER A 40 16.76 7.87 -3.90
C SER A 40 15.28 7.94 -3.57
N ALA A 41 14.97 8.63 -2.47
CA ALA A 41 13.63 8.83 -1.92
C ALA A 41 12.66 9.63 -2.83
N ASN A 42 13.12 10.09 -3.99
CA ASN A 42 12.35 10.91 -4.95
C ASN A 42 12.08 10.21 -6.28
N GLU A 43 12.42 8.94 -6.43
CA GLU A 43 12.20 8.22 -7.68
C GLU A 43 10.74 7.73 -7.74
N GLY A 44 10.01 8.19 -8.75
CA GLY A 44 8.63 7.77 -8.96
C GLY A 44 8.54 6.29 -9.31
N PRO A 45 7.35 5.67 -9.19
CA PRO A 45 7.16 4.26 -9.56
C PRO A 45 7.64 3.93 -10.98
N ALA A 46 7.51 4.88 -11.92
CA ALA A 46 7.97 4.74 -13.29
C ALA A 46 9.49 4.65 -13.43
N ASP A 47 10.25 5.44 -12.65
CA ASP A 47 11.71 5.42 -12.67
C ASP A 47 12.26 4.14 -12.05
N ILE A 48 11.63 3.68 -10.97
CA ILE A 48 11.94 2.40 -10.33
C ILE A 48 11.64 1.25 -11.31
N ILE A 49 10.48 1.27 -11.98
CA ILE A 49 10.11 0.27 -13.00
C ILE A 49 11.09 0.31 -14.19
N GLY A 50 11.50 1.49 -14.65
CA GLY A 50 12.49 1.64 -15.72
C GLY A 50 13.83 1.00 -15.36
N LYS A 51 14.29 1.21 -14.12
CA LYS A 51 15.52 0.57 -13.59
C LYS A 51 15.39 -0.94 -13.41
N VAL A 52 14.25 -1.42 -12.92
CA VAL A 52 13.99 -2.86 -12.73
C VAL A 52 13.82 -3.60 -14.06
N SER A 53 13.29 -2.92 -15.08
CA SER A 53 13.03 -3.50 -16.42
C SER A 53 14.17 -3.33 -17.43
N GLY A 54 15.27 -2.67 -17.05
CA GLY A 54 16.40 -2.41 -17.96
C GLY A 54 16.13 -1.34 -19.03
N ALA A 55 15.04 -0.57 -18.90
CA ALA A 55 14.74 0.54 -19.79
C ALA A 55 15.72 1.70 -19.54
N VAL A 56 16.61 1.95 -20.51
CA VAL A 56 17.61 3.02 -20.42
C VAL A 56 17.00 4.33 -20.94
N PRO A 57 17.01 5.43 -20.17
CA PRO A 57 16.62 6.73 -20.68
C PRO A 57 17.59 7.14 -21.81
N GLY A 58 17.06 7.69 -22.91
CA GLY A 58 17.90 8.31 -23.93
C GLY A 58 18.74 9.44 -23.35
N GLY A 59 19.94 9.65 -23.88
CA GLY A 59 20.85 10.72 -23.44
C GLY A 59 20.21 12.12 -23.54
N LYS A 60 20.66 13.05 -22.69
CA LYS A 60 20.22 14.45 -22.71
C LYS A 60 20.52 15.08 -24.07
N ARG A 61 19.52 15.72 -24.69
CA ARG A 61 19.69 16.46 -25.95
C ARG A 61 20.38 17.81 -25.71
N GLU A 62 20.92 18.40 -26.76
CA GLU A 62 21.66 19.68 -26.69
C GLU A 62 20.74 20.88 -26.34
N ASP A 63 19.42 20.73 -26.52
CA ASP A 63 18.36 21.70 -26.23
C ASP A 63 17.60 21.44 -24.92
N ASP A 64 18.16 20.63 -24.01
CA ASP A 64 17.52 20.14 -22.77
C ASP A 64 17.48 21.17 -21.63
N GLY A 65 17.25 22.45 -21.97
CA GLY A 65 16.97 23.52 -21.01
C GLY A 65 15.60 23.31 -20.34
N ALA A 66 15.44 23.79 -19.11
CA ALA A 66 14.16 23.69 -18.40
C ALA A 66 13.13 24.66 -19.02
N TYR A 67 12.36 24.19 -19.99
CA TYR A 67 11.20 24.90 -20.52
C TYR A 67 9.99 24.61 -19.64
N PHE A 68 9.24 25.66 -19.29
CA PHE A 68 7.90 25.45 -18.74
C PHE A 68 6.97 25.14 -19.91
N THR A 69 6.36 23.96 -19.92
CA THR A 69 5.48 23.55 -21.02
C THR A 69 4.04 23.39 -20.57
N ASN A 70 3.13 23.40 -21.53
CA ASN A 70 1.75 22.96 -21.29
C ASN A 70 1.64 21.42 -21.38
N ASN A 71 0.42 20.90 -21.25
CA ASN A 71 0.16 19.45 -21.28
C ASN A 71 0.48 18.81 -22.64
N GLU A 72 0.51 19.60 -23.73
CA GLU A 72 0.85 19.16 -25.08
C GLU A 72 2.34 19.36 -25.43
N GLY A 73 3.16 19.83 -24.49
CA GLY A 73 4.60 20.04 -24.70
C GLY A 73 4.96 21.36 -25.39
N HIS A 74 4.02 22.29 -25.57
CA HIS A 74 4.32 23.62 -26.09
C HIS A 74 5.03 24.48 -25.03
N PRO A 75 6.16 25.12 -25.36
CA PRO A 75 6.89 25.96 -24.42
C PRO A 75 6.12 27.26 -24.12
N LEU A 76 6.09 27.63 -22.85
CA LEU A 76 5.54 28.91 -22.38
C LEU A 76 6.66 29.93 -22.24
N PRO A 77 6.45 31.17 -22.74
CA PRO A 77 7.40 32.26 -22.56
C PRO A 77 7.38 32.84 -21.14
N ASP A 78 6.23 32.79 -20.44
CA ASP A 78 6.05 33.34 -19.09
C ASP A 78 5.10 32.46 -18.25
N PRO A 79 5.56 31.84 -17.15
CA PRO A 79 4.72 31.00 -16.29
C PRO A 79 3.98 31.76 -15.18
N ALA A 80 4.27 33.05 -14.98
CA ALA A 80 3.81 33.84 -13.83
C ALA A 80 2.63 34.76 -14.17
N HIS A 81 2.49 35.18 -15.42
CA HIS A 81 1.44 36.13 -15.82
C HIS A 81 0.44 35.51 -16.80
N SER A 82 -0.85 35.81 -16.60
CA SER A 82 -1.88 35.49 -17.58
C SER A 82 -1.85 36.47 -18.75
N LYS A 83 -2.32 36.01 -19.91
CA LYS A 83 -2.58 36.90 -21.04
C LYS A 83 -3.78 37.78 -20.69
N THR A 84 -3.58 39.10 -20.69
CA THR A 84 -4.63 40.07 -20.32
C THR A 84 -4.84 41.13 -21.39
N VAL A 85 -6.02 41.76 -21.37
CA VAL A 85 -6.33 43.01 -22.07
C VAL A 85 -6.83 44.00 -21.02
N GLY A 86 -6.08 45.08 -20.79
CA GLY A 86 -6.42 46.06 -19.75
C GLY A 86 -6.46 45.47 -18.33
N GLY A 87 -5.66 44.42 -18.06
CA GLY A 87 -5.65 43.71 -16.77
C GLY A 87 -6.70 42.61 -16.63
N ILE A 88 -7.59 42.43 -17.61
CA ILE A 88 -8.61 41.37 -17.62
C ILE A 88 -8.06 40.14 -18.36
N PRO A 89 -8.01 38.94 -17.72
CA PRO A 89 -7.60 37.71 -18.39
C PRO A 89 -8.49 37.37 -19.59
N VAL A 90 -7.87 36.93 -20.68
CA VAL A 90 -8.61 36.59 -21.92
C VAL A 90 -8.91 35.10 -22.02
N ALA A 91 -10.05 34.77 -22.63
CA ALA A 91 -10.44 33.38 -22.87
C ALA A 91 -9.52 32.63 -23.86
N SER A 92 -8.69 33.35 -24.63
CA SER A 92 -7.69 32.74 -25.51
C SER A 92 -6.45 32.22 -24.77
N ASP A 93 -6.34 32.48 -23.46
CA ASP A 93 -5.27 31.95 -22.63
C ASP A 93 -5.53 30.48 -22.26
N ILE A 94 -5.16 29.58 -23.18
CA ILE A 94 -5.31 28.14 -23.00
C ILE A 94 -4.48 27.62 -21.82
N HIS A 95 -3.35 28.27 -21.51
CA HIS A 95 -2.44 27.84 -20.44
C HIS A 95 -3.02 28.12 -19.06
N LEU A 96 -3.59 29.31 -18.87
CA LEU A 96 -4.32 29.65 -17.66
C LEU A 96 -5.42 28.61 -17.37
N PHE A 97 -6.21 28.27 -18.37
CA PHE A 97 -7.28 27.28 -18.21
C PHE A 97 -6.75 25.90 -17.90
N GLN A 98 -5.77 25.40 -18.66
CA GLN A 98 -5.21 24.07 -18.41
C GLN A 98 -4.63 23.96 -17.00
N LYS A 99 -3.87 24.96 -16.54
CA LYS A 99 -3.28 24.98 -15.18
C LYS A 99 -4.36 24.94 -14.11
N GLN A 100 -5.40 25.80 -14.21
CA GLN A 100 -6.50 25.79 -13.23
C GLN A 100 -7.38 24.55 -13.33
N GLN A 101 -7.59 24.00 -14.52
CA GLN A 101 -8.35 22.77 -14.71
C GLN A 101 -7.67 21.58 -14.05
N THR A 102 -6.33 21.47 -14.19
CA THR A 102 -5.53 20.45 -13.51
C THR A 102 -5.56 20.64 -12.00
N PHE A 103 -5.36 21.87 -11.51
CA PHE A 103 -5.44 22.17 -10.08
C PHE A 103 -6.80 21.80 -9.48
N ASN A 104 -7.89 22.23 -10.10
CA ASN A 104 -9.26 21.97 -9.63
C ASN A 104 -9.61 20.47 -9.61
N ARG A 105 -8.90 19.63 -10.37
CA ARG A 105 -9.12 18.17 -10.48
C ARG A 105 -8.03 17.33 -9.82
N SER A 106 -7.07 17.96 -9.15
CA SER A 106 -5.92 17.28 -8.55
C SER A 106 -6.28 16.42 -7.33
N LYS A 107 -7.38 16.75 -6.65
CA LYS A 107 -7.86 15.96 -5.50
C LYS A 107 -8.69 14.78 -5.99
N ASN A 108 -8.09 13.59 -5.91
CA ASN A 108 -8.80 12.32 -6.07
C ASN A 108 -9.55 11.93 -4.80
N LEU A 109 -10.53 11.04 -4.95
CA LEU A 109 -11.21 10.43 -3.81
C LEU A 109 -10.20 9.67 -2.93
N GLU A 110 -10.25 9.93 -1.63
CA GLU A 110 -9.46 9.18 -0.66
C GLU A 110 -10.01 7.76 -0.45
N ARG A 111 -9.22 6.91 0.21
CA ARG A 111 -9.70 5.57 0.58
C ARG A 111 -10.80 5.71 1.62
N MET A 112 -11.88 4.95 1.47
CA MET A 112 -13.01 4.97 2.41
C MET A 112 -12.59 4.64 3.85
N VAL A 113 -11.63 3.73 3.99
CA VAL A 113 -10.92 3.44 5.24
C VAL A 113 -9.43 3.42 4.94
N HIS A 114 -8.62 3.68 5.96
CA HIS A 114 -7.18 3.83 5.80
C HIS A 114 -6.69 4.96 4.88
N PRO A 115 -7.30 6.17 4.91
CA PRO A 115 -6.91 7.25 4.01
C PRO A 115 -5.57 7.89 4.39
N CYS A 116 -5.30 8.12 5.69
CA CYS A 116 -4.01 8.62 6.17
C CYS A 116 -3.01 7.46 6.26
N GLY A 117 -1.82 7.62 5.67
CA GLY A 117 -0.81 6.57 5.68
C GLY A 117 0.42 6.87 4.85
N SER A 118 1.48 6.14 5.17
CA SER A 118 2.83 6.30 4.61
C SER A 118 3.30 4.99 4.00
N GLY A 119 4.11 5.08 2.95
CA GLY A 119 4.61 3.93 2.21
C GLY A 119 6.14 3.85 2.22
N ALA A 120 6.67 2.62 2.17
CA ALA A 120 8.08 2.37 2.02
C ALA A 120 8.30 1.17 1.08
N PHE A 121 9.35 1.24 0.25
CA PHE A 121 9.80 0.10 -0.53
C PHE A 121 10.90 -0.65 0.22
N GLY A 122 11.02 -1.95 -0.06
CA GLY A 122 12.04 -2.82 0.51
C GLY A 122 12.01 -4.19 -0.17
N PHE A 123 12.39 -5.21 0.58
CA PHE A 123 12.30 -6.59 0.11
C PHE A 123 11.94 -7.53 1.26
N PHE A 124 11.31 -8.64 0.91
CA PHE A 124 11.13 -9.81 1.76
C PHE A 124 12.24 -10.82 1.44
N GLU A 125 12.82 -11.45 2.47
CA GLU A 125 13.80 -12.52 2.32
C GLU A 125 13.30 -13.78 3.02
N CYS A 126 13.15 -14.87 2.27
CA CYS A 126 12.78 -16.16 2.86
C CYS A 126 13.99 -16.72 3.63
N THR A 127 13.87 -16.92 4.94
CA THR A 127 14.99 -17.36 5.79
C THR A 127 14.95 -18.85 6.15
N HIS A 128 13.80 -19.50 5.95
CA HIS A 128 13.56 -20.89 6.32
C HIS A 128 12.80 -21.59 5.21
N ASP A 129 13.12 -22.87 4.97
CA ASP A 129 12.41 -23.67 3.97
C ASP A 129 11.00 -23.99 4.47
N VAL A 130 10.00 -23.65 3.67
CA VAL A 130 8.57 -23.91 3.90
C VAL A 130 7.91 -24.50 2.64
N THR A 131 8.71 -25.09 1.75
CA THR A 131 8.24 -25.65 0.48
C THR A 131 7.33 -26.87 0.66
N ASP A 132 7.32 -27.48 1.84
CA ASP A 132 6.37 -28.50 2.27
C ASP A 132 4.96 -27.94 2.54
N LEU A 133 4.85 -26.66 2.90
CA LEU A 133 3.59 -25.98 3.21
C LEU A 133 2.98 -25.27 2.00
N THR A 134 3.81 -24.72 1.11
CA THR A 134 3.33 -23.88 0.00
C THR A 134 4.24 -23.95 -1.21
N LYS A 135 3.63 -23.72 -2.38
CA LYS A 135 4.31 -23.59 -3.68
C LYS A 135 4.50 -22.13 -4.11
N ALA A 136 4.20 -21.17 -3.25
CA ALA A 136 4.26 -19.75 -3.58
C ALA A 136 5.70 -19.32 -3.91
N ASP A 137 5.88 -18.64 -5.03
CA ASP A 137 7.19 -18.22 -5.57
C ASP A 137 8.09 -17.52 -4.54
N PHE A 138 7.56 -16.55 -3.80
CA PHE A 138 8.33 -15.76 -2.82
C PHE A 138 8.82 -16.58 -1.60
N LEU A 139 8.33 -17.81 -1.43
CA LEU A 139 8.71 -18.76 -0.38
C LEU A 139 9.42 -20.01 -0.92
N SER A 140 9.67 -20.07 -2.23
CA SER A 140 10.15 -21.27 -2.93
C SER A 140 11.59 -21.66 -2.59
N SER A 141 12.41 -20.74 -2.08
CA SER A 141 13.80 -21.03 -1.70
C SER A 141 14.31 -20.07 -0.62
N VAL A 142 15.17 -20.60 0.25
CA VAL A 142 15.85 -19.83 1.29
C VAL A 142 16.85 -18.87 0.65
N GLY A 143 16.84 -17.61 1.09
CA GLY A 143 17.65 -16.51 0.57
C GLY A 143 17.02 -15.76 -0.61
N GLU A 144 15.82 -16.16 -1.06
CA GLU A 144 15.14 -15.44 -2.14
C GLU A 144 14.66 -14.07 -1.68
N LYS A 145 15.04 -13.02 -2.43
CA LYS A 145 14.73 -11.62 -2.13
C LYS A 145 13.65 -11.10 -3.05
N THR A 146 12.41 -11.08 -2.54
CA THR A 146 11.23 -10.61 -3.26
C THR A 146 11.04 -9.11 -3.02
N PRO A 147 11.01 -8.24 -4.04
CA PRO A 147 10.72 -6.82 -3.87
C PRO A 147 9.36 -6.60 -3.20
N ALA A 148 9.29 -5.64 -2.29
CA ALA A 148 8.09 -5.37 -1.52
C ALA A 148 7.79 -3.87 -1.45
N PHE A 149 6.50 -3.54 -1.43
CA PHE A 149 6.01 -2.23 -1.02
C PHE A 149 5.12 -2.40 0.20
N VAL A 150 5.40 -1.64 1.25
CA VAL A 150 4.61 -1.63 2.48
C VAL A 150 3.88 -0.30 2.59
N ARG A 151 2.61 -0.33 2.98
CA ARG A 151 1.85 0.86 3.36
C ARG A 151 1.31 0.73 4.78
N PHE A 152 1.72 1.66 5.63
CA PHE A 152 1.17 1.89 6.96
C PHE A 152 0.03 2.90 6.88
N SER A 153 -0.96 2.79 7.78
CA SER A 153 -2.09 3.73 7.78
C SER A 153 -2.83 3.76 9.11
N THR A 154 -3.54 4.84 9.39
CA THR A 154 -4.65 4.84 10.37
C THR A 154 -5.91 4.25 9.71
N VAL A 155 -7.10 4.22 10.33
CA VAL A 155 -8.29 3.53 9.76
C VAL A 155 -9.47 4.44 9.52
N THR A 156 -9.92 5.17 10.54
CA THR A 156 -11.30 5.69 10.58
C THR A 156 -11.50 7.13 10.14
N PHE A 157 -10.48 7.98 10.26
CA PHE A 157 -10.58 9.40 9.92
C PHE A 157 -9.86 9.71 8.62
N GLY A 158 -10.20 10.84 8.00
CA GLY A 158 -9.70 11.27 6.69
C GLY A 158 -8.17 11.38 6.61
N ARG A 159 -7.67 11.66 5.39
CA ARG A 159 -6.22 11.72 5.11
C ARG A 159 -5.43 12.69 5.99
N GLU A 160 -6.10 13.66 6.62
CA GLU A 160 -5.50 14.72 7.45
C GLU A 160 -5.38 14.33 8.94
N PHE A 161 -5.80 13.12 9.32
CA PHE A 161 -5.73 12.66 10.70
C PHE A 161 -4.28 12.53 11.20
N PRO A 162 -3.95 12.97 12.43
CA PRO A 162 -2.59 12.92 12.95
C PRO A 162 -2.06 11.49 13.08
N ASP A 163 -0.82 11.26 12.67
CA ASP A 163 -0.16 9.94 12.71
C ASP A 163 -0.09 9.33 14.12
N GLU A 164 0.03 10.18 15.14
CA GLU A 164 0.09 9.78 16.56
C GLU A 164 -1.29 9.59 17.18
N GLY A 165 -2.37 10.00 16.51
CA GLY A 165 -3.73 9.86 17.02
C GLY A 165 -4.08 8.39 17.23
N ARG A 166 -4.75 8.05 18.34
CA ARG A 166 -5.07 6.63 18.59
C ARG A 166 -6.11 6.14 17.60
N ASN A 167 -5.75 5.07 16.92
CA ASN A 167 -6.49 4.47 15.82
C ASN A 167 -5.90 3.06 15.61
N PRO A 168 -6.64 2.07 15.11
CA PRO A 168 -6.01 0.89 14.53
C PRO A 168 -4.95 1.28 13.49
N ARG A 169 -3.94 0.41 13.27
CA ARG A 169 -2.93 0.65 12.24
C ARG A 169 -2.99 -0.42 11.17
N GLY A 170 -3.23 0.00 9.93
CA GLY A 170 -3.11 -0.86 8.75
C GLY A 170 -1.65 -1.14 8.44
N PHE A 171 -1.36 -2.40 8.12
CA PHE A 171 -0.06 -2.88 7.66
C PHE A 171 -0.30 -3.71 6.41
N ALA A 172 -0.28 -3.06 5.25
CA ALA A 172 -0.45 -3.72 3.96
C ALA A 172 0.91 -3.94 3.30
N ILE A 173 1.19 -5.17 2.86
CA ILE A 173 2.42 -5.56 2.18
C ILE A 173 2.05 -6.06 0.79
N LYS A 174 2.66 -5.49 -0.24
CA LYS A 174 2.60 -5.95 -1.62
C LYS A 174 3.93 -6.57 -1.98
N LEU A 175 3.92 -7.85 -2.33
CA LEU A 175 5.09 -8.60 -2.80
C LEU A 175 5.01 -8.73 -4.32
N TYR A 176 6.07 -8.32 -5.01
CA TYR A 176 6.18 -8.44 -6.47
C TYR A 176 6.85 -9.77 -6.81
N THR A 177 6.06 -10.84 -6.93
CA THR A 177 6.54 -12.21 -7.20
C THR A 177 6.57 -12.51 -8.71
N MET A 178 7.25 -13.59 -9.13
CA MET A 178 7.28 -14.01 -10.52
C MET A 178 5.95 -14.58 -11.02
N GLU A 179 5.09 -15.03 -10.09
CA GLU A 179 3.76 -15.58 -10.38
C GLU A 179 2.65 -14.52 -10.22
N GLY A 180 3.02 -13.25 -10.05
CA GLY A 180 2.10 -12.13 -9.89
C GLY A 180 2.29 -11.38 -8.57
N ASN A 181 1.50 -10.33 -8.38
CA ASN A 181 1.57 -9.56 -7.14
C ASN A 181 0.78 -10.27 -6.03
N GLN A 182 1.44 -10.52 -4.90
CA GLN A 182 0.79 -11.06 -3.71
C GLN A 182 0.60 -9.94 -2.68
N ASP A 183 -0.65 -9.67 -2.32
CA ASP A 183 -1.01 -8.67 -1.32
C ASP A 183 -1.36 -9.34 0.01
N ILE A 184 -0.62 -9.00 1.07
CA ILE A 184 -0.90 -9.37 2.46
C ILE A 184 -1.41 -8.13 3.17
N VAL A 185 -2.73 -8.04 3.33
CA VAL A 185 -3.41 -6.86 3.88
C VAL A 185 -3.81 -7.13 5.32
N GLY A 186 -3.00 -6.65 6.27
CA GLY A 186 -3.19 -6.88 7.70
C GLY A 186 -3.38 -5.62 8.53
N LEU A 187 -3.52 -5.84 9.84
CA LEU A 187 -3.53 -4.82 10.89
C LEU A 187 -2.38 -5.09 11.87
N ASN A 188 -2.10 -4.13 12.73
CA ASN A 188 -1.10 -4.26 13.80
C ASN A 188 -1.56 -5.10 15.01
N PHE A 189 -2.75 -5.70 14.97
CA PHE A 189 -3.25 -6.61 16.00
C PHE A 189 -3.94 -7.83 15.35
N PRO A 190 -3.98 -8.98 16.03
CA PRO A 190 -4.32 -10.28 15.42
C PRO A 190 -5.81 -10.60 15.32
N VAL A 191 -6.70 -9.66 15.64
CA VAL A 191 -8.15 -9.86 15.67
C VAL A 191 -8.86 -8.75 14.92
N PHE A 192 -10.12 -8.94 14.56
CA PHE A 192 -10.95 -7.89 13.96
C PHE A 192 -12.23 -7.68 14.78
N PHE A 193 -12.89 -6.52 14.61
CA PHE A 193 -14.03 -6.13 15.44
C PHE A 193 -15.27 -7.00 15.18
N CYS A 194 -15.43 -7.47 13.95
CA CYS A 194 -16.50 -8.36 13.53
C CYS A 194 -15.97 -9.73 13.10
N ARG A 195 -16.86 -10.73 13.16
CA ARG A 195 -16.61 -12.09 12.64
C ARG A 195 -17.39 -12.37 11.36
N ASP A 196 -18.39 -11.55 11.06
CA ASP A 196 -19.20 -11.64 9.86
C ASP A 196 -19.00 -10.36 9.03
N PRO A 197 -18.60 -10.46 7.74
CA PRO A 197 -18.42 -9.29 6.89
C PRO A 197 -19.68 -8.46 6.68
N ILE A 198 -20.90 -9.02 6.89
CA ILE A 198 -22.15 -8.25 6.80
C ILE A 198 -22.33 -7.30 8.00
N GLN A 199 -21.69 -7.60 9.14
CA GLN A 199 -21.70 -6.77 10.35
C GLN A 199 -20.73 -5.59 10.20
N GLY A 200 -20.73 -4.93 9.04
CA GLY A 200 -19.84 -3.83 8.73
C GLY A 200 -20.07 -2.58 9.59
N PRO A 201 -19.72 -1.39 9.09
CA PRO A 201 -19.69 -0.16 9.87
C PRO A 201 -21.06 0.26 10.45
N ASP A 202 -22.15 -0.28 9.93
CA ASP A 202 -23.52 0.10 10.31
C ASP A 202 -24.10 -0.78 11.43
N TYR A 203 -23.43 -1.88 11.82
CA TYR A 203 -23.98 -2.77 12.84
C TYR A 203 -23.78 -2.18 14.25
N PRO A 204 -24.87 -1.93 15.02
CA PRO A 204 -24.80 -1.27 16.32
C PRO A 204 -23.82 -1.90 17.31
N GLU A 205 -23.77 -3.23 17.36
CA GLU A 205 -22.86 -3.95 18.25
C GLU A 205 -21.40 -3.75 17.86
N ILE A 206 -21.09 -3.60 16.56
CA ILE A 206 -19.71 -3.32 16.11
C ILE A 206 -19.33 -1.89 16.45
N GLN A 207 -20.23 -0.92 16.25
CA GLN A 207 -20.00 0.46 16.65
C GLN A 207 -19.75 0.57 18.15
N ALA A 208 -20.58 -0.08 18.98
CA ALA A 208 -20.41 -0.10 20.44
C ALA A 208 -19.09 -0.77 20.86
N LYS A 209 -18.70 -1.90 20.24
CA LYS A 209 -17.43 -2.57 20.53
C LYS A 209 -16.21 -1.74 20.10
N TYR A 210 -16.28 -1.08 18.94
CA TYR A 210 -15.23 -0.18 18.47
C TYR A 210 -15.08 1.00 19.44
N LEU A 211 -16.20 1.64 19.81
CA LEU A 211 -16.21 2.73 20.78
C LEU A 211 -15.73 2.29 22.16
N ALA A 212 -16.00 1.06 22.60
CA ALA A 212 -15.51 0.54 23.88
C ALA A 212 -13.97 0.43 23.90
N GLN A 213 -13.38 0.01 22.78
CA GLN A 213 -11.92 0.03 22.61
C GLN A 213 -11.36 1.45 22.53
N LEU A 214 -12.12 2.39 21.94
CA LEU A 214 -11.81 3.83 21.96
C LEU A 214 -11.95 4.45 23.36
N TYR A 215 -12.87 3.96 24.18
CA TYR A 215 -13.10 4.46 25.52
C TYR A 215 -11.93 4.13 26.45
N ASN A 216 -11.35 2.93 26.32
CA ASN A 216 -10.11 2.52 27.00
C ASN A 216 -8.86 3.31 26.58
N ILE A 217 -8.98 4.19 25.59
CA ILE A 217 -7.95 5.14 25.16
C ILE A 217 -8.12 6.44 25.89
N SER A 218 -9.30 6.99 25.69
CA SER A 218 -9.66 8.38 25.85
C SER A 218 -11.18 8.40 25.76
N PRO A 219 -11.86 8.52 26.90
CA PRO A 219 -13.30 8.68 26.96
C PRO A 219 -13.79 9.83 26.06
N ASP A 220 -13.07 10.96 26.05
CA ASP A 220 -13.40 12.14 25.25
C ASP A 220 -13.36 11.85 23.74
N TYR A 221 -12.40 11.04 23.30
CA TYR A 221 -12.32 10.65 21.89
C TYR A 221 -13.44 9.69 21.50
N ALA A 222 -13.75 8.71 22.36
CA ALA A 222 -14.89 7.82 22.14
C ALA A 222 -16.20 8.62 22.07
N GLN A 223 -16.39 9.60 22.96
CA GLN A 223 -17.53 10.51 22.93
C GLN A 223 -17.59 11.31 21.63
N GLY A 224 -16.47 11.90 21.21
CA GLY A 224 -16.40 12.67 19.96
C GLY A 224 -16.70 11.83 18.71
N VAL A 225 -16.38 10.53 18.72
CA VAL A 225 -16.78 9.60 17.65
C VAL A 225 -18.26 9.25 17.74
N PHE A 226 -18.77 8.97 18.94
CA PHE A 226 -20.19 8.67 19.18
C PHE A 226 -21.09 9.81 18.70
N ASP A 227 -20.77 11.07 19.04
CA ASP A 227 -21.55 12.25 18.65
C ASP A 227 -21.61 12.47 17.12
N ARG A 228 -20.72 11.82 16.36
CA ARG A 228 -20.65 11.90 14.89
C ARG A 228 -21.35 10.74 14.20
N LEU A 229 -21.90 9.78 14.95
CA LEU A 229 -22.72 8.71 14.39
C LEU A 229 -24.02 9.30 13.82
N ARG A 230 -24.48 8.72 12.70
CA ARG A 230 -25.74 9.14 12.07
C ARG A 230 -26.95 8.81 12.94
N GLU A 231 -26.88 7.68 13.64
CA GLU A 231 -27.93 7.17 14.51
C GLU A 231 -27.30 6.67 15.82
N HIS A 232 -28.01 6.87 16.92
CA HIS A 232 -27.57 6.47 18.25
C HIS A 232 -28.47 5.32 18.72
N THR A 233 -28.17 4.11 18.25
CA THR A 233 -28.94 2.90 18.58
C THR A 233 -28.52 2.24 19.91
N PHE A 234 -27.47 2.78 20.55
CA PHE A 234 -26.94 2.36 21.86
C PHE A 234 -26.45 3.61 22.61
N SER A 235 -26.23 3.48 23.92
CA SER A 235 -25.77 4.57 24.78
C SER A 235 -24.26 4.55 25.06
N MET A 236 -23.69 5.70 25.47
CA MET A 236 -22.31 5.76 25.95
C MET A 236 -22.11 5.02 27.28
N ASP A 237 -23.17 4.82 28.07
CA ASP A 237 -23.12 3.98 29.26
C ASP A 237 -22.91 2.50 28.87
N GLU A 238 -23.57 2.03 27.80
CA GLU A 238 -23.31 0.69 27.24
C GLU A 238 -21.89 0.56 26.69
N VAL A 239 -21.37 1.59 26.03
CA VAL A 239 -19.98 1.64 25.56
C VAL A 239 -19.01 1.53 26.73
N LYS A 240 -19.25 2.30 27.80
CA LYS A 240 -18.44 2.29 29.01
C LYS A 240 -18.46 0.92 29.69
N ALA A 241 -19.64 0.31 29.82
CA ALA A 241 -19.78 -1.02 30.39
C ALA A 241 -19.01 -2.07 29.57
N LYS A 242 -19.12 -2.03 28.24
CA LYS A 242 -18.37 -2.90 27.32
C LYS A 242 -16.85 -2.61 27.36
N ALA A 243 -16.43 -1.41 27.72
CA ALA A 243 -15.01 -1.08 27.78
C ALA A 243 -14.28 -1.84 28.90
N GLU A 244 -14.96 -2.18 29.99
CA GLU A 244 -14.38 -2.89 31.14
C GLU A 244 -13.71 -4.20 30.72
N ASP A 245 -14.38 -5.01 29.90
CA ASP A 245 -13.89 -6.30 29.41
C ASP A 245 -13.38 -6.25 27.96
N ALA A 246 -13.51 -5.11 27.26
CA ALA A 246 -13.06 -4.94 25.87
C ALA A 246 -11.61 -5.32 25.64
N HIS A 247 -10.76 -5.12 26.64
CA HIS A 247 -9.37 -5.51 26.57
C HIS A 247 -9.21 -7.03 26.54
N THR A 248 -10.12 -7.85 27.06
CA THR A 248 -10.00 -9.32 27.06
C THR A 248 -10.65 -10.00 25.86
N TRP A 249 -11.47 -9.28 25.10
CA TRP A 249 -12.17 -9.84 23.95
C TRP A 249 -11.21 -10.50 22.97
N TYR A 250 -11.50 -11.76 22.65
CA TYR A 250 -10.78 -12.54 21.64
C TYR A 250 -9.28 -12.72 21.90
N ARG A 251 -8.81 -12.43 23.12
CA ARG A 251 -7.45 -12.70 23.58
C ARG A 251 -7.33 -14.15 24.05
N GLU A 252 -7.17 -15.08 23.10
CA GLU A 252 -6.52 -16.34 23.45
C GLU A 252 -5.06 -16.04 23.80
N LYS A 253 -4.51 -16.69 24.85
CA LYS A 253 -3.17 -16.41 25.39
C LYS A 253 -2.05 -16.50 24.34
N LYS A 254 -2.29 -17.26 23.25
CA LYS A 254 -1.37 -17.44 22.11
C LYS A 254 -1.30 -16.26 21.14
N PHE A 255 -2.22 -15.30 21.22
CA PHE A 255 -2.29 -14.12 20.34
C PHE A 255 -1.96 -12.81 21.05
N LEU A 256 -1.47 -12.87 22.29
CA LEU A 256 -1.10 -11.70 23.07
C LEU A 256 0.32 -11.24 22.72
N PRO A 257 0.52 -9.94 22.41
CA PRO A 257 1.86 -9.37 22.34
C PRO A 257 2.51 -9.43 23.74
N SER A 258 3.78 -9.83 23.79
CA SER A 258 4.65 -9.79 24.98
C SER A 258 5.57 -8.56 24.95
N ASP A 259 6.28 -8.27 26.04
CA ASP A 259 7.27 -7.18 26.12
C ASP A 259 8.42 -7.30 25.08
N GLU A 260 8.51 -8.44 24.40
CA GLU A 260 9.45 -8.72 23.32
C GLU A 260 8.88 -8.44 21.91
N SER A 261 7.58 -8.17 21.81
CA SER A 261 6.88 -8.04 20.52
C SER A 261 6.80 -6.58 20.04
N LYS A 262 7.45 -6.30 18.92
CA LYS A 262 7.33 -5.03 18.18
C LYS A 262 5.95 -4.96 17.50
N LEU A 263 5.55 -3.78 17.04
CA LEU A 263 4.38 -3.57 16.17
C LEU A 263 4.51 -4.39 14.88
N VAL A 264 4.13 -5.66 14.93
CA VAL A 264 4.13 -6.58 13.80
C VAL A 264 2.72 -6.65 13.21
N GLY A 265 2.65 -6.68 11.88
CA GLY A 265 1.40 -6.98 11.19
C GLY A 265 1.03 -8.43 11.41
N TYR A 266 -0.18 -8.69 11.88
CA TYR A 266 -0.69 -10.06 11.99
C TYR A 266 -1.61 -10.35 10.80
N PRO A 267 -1.43 -11.48 10.10
CA PRO A 267 -2.43 -11.95 9.15
C PRO A 267 -3.71 -12.36 9.91
N VAL A 268 -4.87 -12.17 9.28
CA VAL A 268 -6.14 -12.66 9.83
C VAL A 268 -6.09 -14.20 9.92
N SER A 269 -6.48 -14.78 11.05
CA SER A 269 -6.46 -16.24 11.21
C SER A 269 -7.43 -16.91 10.22
N GLY A 270 -6.98 -17.93 9.49
CA GLY A 270 -7.84 -18.72 8.62
C GLY A 270 -7.24 -19.17 7.29
N TYR A 271 -6.00 -18.80 6.96
CA TYR A 271 -5.27 -19.44 5.88
C TYR A 271 -4.68 -20.76 6.39
N ASN A 272 -5.50 -21.81 6.33
CA ASN A 272 -5.03 -23.20 6.23
C ASN A 272 -4.88 -23.56 4.75
#